data_AF-A0A316YT30-F1
#
_entry.id   AF-A0A316YT30-F1
#
_cell.length_a   1.000
_cell.length_b   1.000
_cell.length_c   1.000
_cell.angle_alpha   90.00
_cell.angle_beta   90.00
_cell.angle_gamma   90.00
#
_symmetry.space_group_name_H-M   'P 1'
#
loop_
_entity.id
_entity.type
_entity.pdbx_description
1 polymer ?
#
loop_
_entity_poly.entity_id
_entity_poly.type
_entity_poly.pdbx_seq_one_letter_code
_entity_poly.pdbx_strand_id
1 'polypeptide(L)'
;MLSWLIKTGIVGLCLLQAAMCADIAIQVGQDMTGQSVLQFYPNTTTAKQGDNLVFHFHSSTHTATGAKGNSAADACSPGTFGEQTVQADGSTYTYPVTTTDPLYFMCLPHCSLGMVMVVNPADQYALGDYVAAATGQPAPAHGSSSSSGSVSNAVEEKFNKVRRIFLVHMLFMIIGWMLLIPIGALIGRYSRLRYDWVPAHRGVQLSAYLFVFIGFFLAVAGVSTAGGHHFATLHMELGLALFLLLFVQLVLAQAGRTLNKRRGNRYLSFVHIVTGIVLFALSVWNVHEGFKIWPAINQGPKWQPPRYASYIIYGWTGLIFLLYVGGFALLPKELKRGREGKHNPSESVAREDKPLTQEASS
;
A
#
# COMPACT_ATOMS: atom_id res chain seq x y z
N MET A 1 -34.87 1.58 39.42
CA MET A 1 -33.50 2.07 39.64
C MET A 1 -32.49 1.55 38.59
N LEU A 2 -32.88 1.38 37.32
CA LEU A 2 -31.96 0.94 36.26
C LEU A 2 -32.25 1.62 34.90
N SER A 3 -32.85 2.81 34.93
CA SER A 3 -33.16 3.62 33.74
C SER A 3 -32.56 5.03 33.81
N TRP A 4 -31.88 5.36 34.92
CA TRP A 4 -31.31 6.68 35.18
C TRP A 4 -29.77 6.75 35.02
N LEU A 5 -29.12 5.67 34.54
CA LEU A 5 -27.67 5.60 34.33
C LEU A 5 -27.23 5.70 32.85
N ILE A 6 -28.17 5.95 31.92
CA ILE A 6 -27.87 6.00 30.47
C ILE A 6 -27.88 7.46 29.93
N LYS A 7 -28.19 8.47 30.75
CA LYS A 7 -28.42 9.85 30.25
C LYS A 7 -27.46 10.95 30.75
N THR A 8 -26.49 10.67 31.61
CA THR A 8 -25.54 11.70 32.06
C THR A 8 -24.14 11.11 32.21
N GLY A 9 -23.34 11.23 31.16
CA GLY A 9 -21.96 10.76 31.15
C GLY A 9 -21.12 11.31 30.00
N ILE A 10 -21.46 12.51 29.49
CA ILE A 10 -20.52 13.31 28.72
C ILE A 10 -19.85 14.24 29.74
N VAL A 11 -18.90 13.69 30.50
CA VAL A 11 -17.91 14.52 31.18
C VAL A 11 -16.91 14.91 30.09
N GLY A 12 -16.95 16.19 29.74
CA GLY A 12 -16.02 16.79 28.79
C GLY A 12 -14.59 16.52 29.22
N LEU A 13 -13.92 15.64 28.47
CA LEU A 13 -12.48 15.61 28.44
C LEU A 13 -12.06 16.83 27.62
N CYS A 14 -11.91 17.96 28.32
CA CYS A 14 -11.19 19.10 27.79
C CYS A 14 -9.74 18.64 27.60
N LEU A 15 -9.44 18.09 26.43
CA LEU A 15 -8.08 17.84 25.98
C LEU A 15 -7.40 19.21 25.94
N LEU A 16 -6.65 19.53 27.00
CA LEU A 16 -5.55 20.46 26.89
C LEU A 16 -4.56 19.81 25.91
N GLN A 17 -4.76 20.04 24.61
CA GLN A 17 -3.70 19.86 23.63
C GLN A 17 -2.70 20.97 23.91
N ALA A 18 -1.79 20.72 24.85
CA ALA A 18 -0.47 21.30 24.71
C ALA A 18 -0.02 20.94 23.29
N ALA A 19 0.16 21.94 22.44
CA ALA A 19 0.83 21.76 21.17
C ALA A 19 2.26 21.33 21.50
N MET A 20 2.46 20.02 21.63
CA MET A 20 3.78 19.45 21.76
C MET A 20 4.41 19.62 20.39
N CYS A 21 5.43 20.47 20.31
CA CYS A 21 6.35 20.53 19.19
C CYS A 21 6.92 19.12 19.00
N ALA A 22 6.64 18.47 17.87
CA ALA A 22 7.18 17.16 17.57
C ALA A 22 8.57 17.33 16.92
N ASP A 23 9.56 16.60 17.44
CA ASP A 23 10.87 16.50 16.80
C ASP A 23 10.84 15.38 15.75
N ILE A 24 10.98 15.76 14.49
CA ILE A 24 11.02 14.87 13.33
C ILE A 24 12.49 14.68 12.95
N ALA A 25 13.04 13.51 13.28
CA ALA A 25 14.43 13.18 12.97
C ALA A 25 14.61 12.89 11.46
N ILE A 26 15.63 13.51 10.87
CA ILE A 26 16.07 13.31 9.49
C ILE A 26 17.53 12.91 9.51
N GLN A 27 17.85 11.71 9.05
CA GLN A 27 19.23 11.29 8.86
C GLN A 27 19.75 11.86 7.54
N VAL A 28 20.91 12.51 7.58
CA VAL A 28 21.56 13.07 6.40
C VAL A 28 22.84 12.29 6.15
N GLY A 29 22.96 11.67 4.98
CA GLY A 29 24.14 10.86 4.66
C GLY A 29 24.05 9.40 5.11
N GLN A 30 22.90 8.96 5.63
CA GLN A 30 22.65 7.57 6.02
C GLN A 30 21.23 7.11 5.66
N ASP A 31 21.09 5.80 5.44
CA ASP A 31 19.81 5.13 5.26
C ASP A 31 19.22 4.70 6.62
N MET A 32 18.03 4.12 6.56
CA MET A 32 17.32 3.61 7.74
C MET A 32 18.04 2.50 8.52
N THR A 33 19.08 1.91 7.95
CA THR A 33 19.91 0.88 8.59
C THR A 33 21.20 1.44 9.20
N GLY A 34 21.41 2.77 9.12
CA GLY A 34 22.63 3.42 9.54
C GLY A 34 23.79 3.25 8.54
N GLN A 35 23.50 2.84 7.31
CA GLN A 35 24.50 2.67 6.27
C GLN A 35 24.73 4.01 5.54
N SER A 36 25.99 4.41 5.32
CA SER A 36 26.32 5.66 4.63
C SER A 36 25.83 5.65 3.18
N VAL A 37 24.98 6.63 2.83
CA VAL A 37 24.37 6.81 1.50
C VAL A 37 24.13 8.30 1.20
N LEU A 38 24.10 8.69 -0.07
CA LEU A 38 23.81 10.08 -0.47
C LEU A 38 22.30 10.37 -0.45
N GLN A 39 21.70 10.39 0.75
CA GLN A 39 20.25 10.57 0.91
C GLN A 39 19.91 11.33 2.20
N PHE A 40 18.75 11.98 2.18
CA PHE A 40 17.99 12.29 3.39
C PHE A 40 17.09 11.09 3.73
N TYR A 41 17.03 10.68 4.99
CA TYR A 41 16.13 9.62 5.44
C TYR A 41 15.30 10.07 6.66
N PRO A 42 13.96 10.12 6.56
CA PRO A 42 13.20 9.98 5.31
C PRO A 42 13.45 11.17 4.37
N ASN A 43 13.37 10.96 3.05
CA ASN A 43 13.44 12.04 2.03
C ASN A 43 12.08 12.69 1.74
N THR A 44 11.03 12.25 2.42
CA THR A 44 9.76 12.94 2.45
C THR A 44 9.10 12.77 3.80
N THR A 45 8.50 13.82 4.33
CA THR A 45 7.78 13.78 5.61
C THR A 45 6.71 14.86 5.65
N THR A 46 5.85 14.81 6.66
CA THR A 46 4.84 15.86 6.95
C THR A 46 5.12 16.41 8.34
N ALA A 47 5.09 17.72 8.47
CA ALA A 47 5.34 18.46 9.70
C ALA A 47 4.31 19.57 9.85
N LYS A 48 3.77 19.74 11.05
CA LYS A 48 2.87 20.85 11.37
C LYS A 48 3.68 22.11 11.65
N GLN A 49 3.05 23.26 11.50
CA GLN A 49 3.62 24.51 12.00
C GLN A 49 3.87 24.37 13.50
N GLY A 50 5.10 24.67 13.92
CA GLY A 50 5.58 24.51 15.30
C GLY A 50 6.31 23.20 15.56
N ASP A 51 6.37 22.23 14.63
CA ASP A 51 7.25 21.06 14.74
C ASP A 51 8.71 21.43 14.45
N ASN A 52 9.66 20.58 14.85
CA ASN A 52 11.07 20.73 14.54
C ASN A 52 11.53 19.63 13.58
N LEU A 53 12.26 20.01 12.53
CA LEU A 53 13.02 19.05 11.73
C LEU A 53 14.43 18.98 12.29
N VAL A 54 14.81 17.83 12.85
CA VAL A 54 16.13 17.62 13.44
C VAL A 54 16.97 16.80 12.47
N PHE A 55 17.87 17.47 11.75
CA PHE A 55 18.79 16.87 10.82
C PHE A 55 20.00 16.33 11.58
N HIS A 56 20.23 15.03 11.51
CA HIS A 56 21.39 14.35 12.07
C HIS A 56 22.37 14.05 10.94
N PHE A 57 23.54 14.67 10.97
CA PHE A 57 24.53 14.53 9.91
C PHE A 57 25.44 13.34 10.18
N HIS A 58 25.56 12.51 9.16
CA HIS A 58 26.41 11.34 9.16
C HIS A 58 27.28 11.37 7.93
N SER A 59 28.54 10.97 8.07
CA SER A 59 29.56 11.05 7.00
C SER A 59 29.83 12.50 6.52
N SER A 60 31.06 12.74 6.07
CA SER A 60 31.73 14.04 6.29
C SER A 60 31.38 15.22 5.37
N THR A 61 30.42 15.10 4.44
CA THR A 61 30.16 16.16 3.44
C THR A 61 28.68 16.37 3.09
N HIS A 62 27.87 16.78 4.07
CA HIS A 62 26.45 17.05 3.86
C HIS A 62 25.96 18.41 4.34
N THR A 63 24.92 18.92 3.71
CA THR A 63 24.15 20.11 4.12
C THR A 63 22.66 19.77 4.18
N ALA A 64 21.88 20.62 4.85
CA ALA A 64 20.42 20.59 4.84
C ALA A 64 19.90 21.93 4.33
N THR A 65 20.20 22.21 3.07
CA THR A 65 19.99 23.52 2.45
C THR A 65 18.58 23.64 1.90
N GLY A 66 17.84 24.68 2.26
CA GLY A 66 16.56 24.98 1.63
C GLY A 66 16.77 25.38 0.16
N ALA A 67 15.91 24.91 -0.72
CA ALA A 67 15.94 25.25 -2.14
C ALA A 67 15.18 26.52 -2.43
N LYS A 68 15.60 27.22 -3.48
CA LYS A 68 14.85 28.37 -4.02
C LYS A 68 13.50 27.96 -4.60
N GLY A 69 13.39 26.71 -5.05
CA GLY A 69 12.18 26.12 -5.61
C GLY A 69 12.40 24.68 -6.04
N ASN A 70 11.40 24.07 -6.66
CA ASN A 70 11.41 22.68 -7.14
C ASN A 70 11.47 22.55 -8.68
N SER A 71 11.64 23.66 -9.39
CA SER A 71 11.84 23.68 -10.84
C SER A 71 13.26 23.25 -11.19
N ALA A 72 13.53 22.81 -12.43
CA ALA A 72 14.89 22.45 -12.83
C ALA A 72 15.92 23.59 -12.61
N ALA A 73 15.50 24.85 -12.79
CA ALA A 73 16.37 26.02 -12.59
C ALA A 73 16.63 26.32 -11.10
N ASP A 74 15.68 26.02 -10.23
CA ASP A 74 15.74 26.39 -8.81
C ASP A 74 16.08 25.21 -7.88
N ALA A 75 15.98 23.96 -8.38
CA ALA A 75 16.04 22.75 -7.56
C ALA A 75 17.39 22.48 -6.92
N CYS A 76 18.49 22.95 -7.53
CA CYS A 76 19.83 22.92 -6.94
C CYS A 76 20.37 24.31 -6.61
N SER A 77 19.50 25.32 -6.59
CA SER A 77 19.84 26.69 -6.20
C SER A 77 19.50 26.92 -4.71
N PRO A 78 20.46 27.35 -3.87
CA PRO A 78 20.21 27.66 -2.47
C PRO A 78 19.13 28.74 -2.32
N GLY A 79 18.17 28.48 -1.44
CA GLY A 79 17.15 29.42 -1.01
C GLY A 79 17.60 30.23 0.20
N THR A 80 16.62 30.74 0.96
CA THR A 80 16.85 31.62 2.12
C THR A 80 16.81 30.91 3.47
N PHE A 81 16.61 29.59 3.48
CA PHE A 81 16.47 28.79 4.70
C PHE A 81 17.32 27.51 4.64
N GLY A 82 17.37 26.80 5.77
CA GLY A 82 18.19 25.61 5.92
C GLY A 82 19.66 25.94 6.19
N GLU A 83 20.45 24.89 6.43
CA GLU A 83 21.87 24.98 6.69
C GLU A 83 22.65 24.81 5.38
N GLN A 84 23.38 25.85 4.99
CA GLN A 84 24.17 25.88 3.75
C GLN A 84 25.62 25.48 3.97
N THR A 85 26.09 25.54 5.22
CA THR A 85 27.45 25.12 5.58
C THR A 85 27.50 23.61 5.69
N VAL A 86 28.57 23.01 5.17
CA VAL A 86 28.83 21.58 5.36
C VAL A 86 28.93 21.29 6.86
N GLN A 87 28.13 20.33 7.30
CA GLN A 87 28.05 19.94 8.70
C GLN A 87 28.98 18.77 8.99
N ALA A 88 29.55 18.77 10.19
CA ALA A 88 30.45 17.71 10.64
C ALA A 88 29.67 16.42 10.94
N ASP A 89 30.33 15.28 10.83
CA ASP A 89 29.79 13.98 11.24
C ASP A 89 29.38 14.00 12.73
N GLY A 90 28.21 13.47 13.05
CA GLY A 90 27.63 13.46 14.40
C GLY A 90 26.99 14.78 14.85
N SER A 91 27.03 15.83 14.03
CA SER A 91 26.38 17.11 14.34
C SER A 91 24.87 17.08 14.06
N THR A 92 24.15 18.06 14.60
CA THR A 92 22.72 18.24 14.36
C THR A 92 22.38 19.66 13.96
N TYR A 93 21.40 19.81 13.05
CA TYR A 93 20.79 21.09 12.69
C TYR A 93 19.29 20.99 12.93
N THR A 94 18.72 21.98 13.61
CA THR A 94 17.27 22.01 13.86
C THR A 94 16.64 23.13 13.06
N TYR A 95 15.66 22.78 12.23
CA TYR A 95 14.83 23.73 11.50
C TYR A 95 13.43 23.79 12.11
N PRO A 96 13.02 24.93 12.70
CA PRO A 96 11.66 25.11 13.20
C PRO A 96 10.69 25.29 12.02
N VAL A 97 9.66 24.46 11.96
CA VAL A 97 8.66 24.51 10.88
C VAL A 97 7.71 25.68 11.11
N THR A 98 7.80 26.70 10.26
CA THR A 98 6.99 27.93 10.36
C THR A 98 5.79 27.96 9.43
N THR A 99 5.68 27.01 8.49
CA THR A 99 4.61 26.93 7.50
C THR A 99 4.16 25.48 7.26
N THR A 100 2.92 25.31 6.81
CA THR A 100 2.40 24.04 6.28
C THR A 100 2.62 23.89 4.78
N ASP A 101 3.16 24.91 4.10
CA ASP A 101 3.50 24.86 2.69
C ASP A 101 4.65 23.87 2.41
N PRO A 102 4.79 23.37 1.17
CA PRO A 102 5.89 22.48 0.80
C PRO A 102 7.26 23.15 1.00
N LEU A 103 8.13 22.49 1.75
CA LEU A 103 9.54 22.88 1.91
C LEU A 103 10.41 21.90 1.13
N TYR A 104 11.30 22.45 0.31
CA TYR A 104 12.24 21.69 -0.50
C TYR A 104 13.63 21.85 0.08
N PHE A 105 14.25 20.75 0.51
CA PHE A 105 15.65 20.74 0.95
C PHE A 105 16.52 19.98 -0.06
N MET A 106 17.78 20.36 -0.13
CA MET A 106 18.82 19.72 -0.92
C MET A 106 20.09 19.58 -0.10
N CYS A 107 20.95 18.64 -0.48
CA CYS A 107 22.32 18.60 -0.01
C CYS A 107 23.24 19.17 -1.08
N LEU A 108 24.11 20.09 -0.71
CA LEU A 108 25.24 20.49 -1.55
C LEU A 108 26.49 19.73 -1.07
N PRO A 109 27.29 19.16 -1.99
CA PRO A 109 27.21 19.25 -3.46
C PRO A 109 26.30 18.19 -4.13
N HIS A 110 25.66 17.30 -3.38
CA HIS A 110 25.01 16.08 -3.91
C HIS A 110 23.62 16.27 -4.54
N CYS A 111 23.12 17.50 -4.67
CA CYS A 111 21.80 17.80 -5.22
C CYS A 111 21.66 17.30 -6.67
N SER A 112 22.70 17.49 -7.47
CA SER A 112 22.74 17.05 -8.88
C SER A 112 22.68 15.52 -9.04
N LEU A 113 22.96 14.79 -7.96
CA LEU A 113 22.84 13.33 -7.87
C LEU A 113 21.46 12.89 -7.34
N GLY A 114 20.54 13.83 -7.12
CA GLY A 114 19.20 13.58 -6.60
C GLY A 114 19.11 13.54 -5.07
N MET A 115 20.12 14.01 -4.34
CA MET A 115 20.07 14.09 -2.86
C MET A 115 19.22 15.29 -2.43
N VAL A 116 17.91 15.07 -2.45
CA VAL A 116 16.88 16.06 -2.13
C VAL A 116 15.79 15.48 -1.24
N MET A 117 15.05 16.34 -0.54
CA MET A 117 13.88 15.94 0.23
C MET A 117 12.76 16.98 0.19
N VAL A 118 11.53 16.52 0.44
CA VAL A 118 10.33 17.36 0.48
C VAL A 118 9.62 17.20 1.82
N VAL A 119 9.38 18.31 2.52
CA VAL A 119 8.52 18.35 3.70
C VAL A 119 7.18 18.95 3.28
N ASN A 120 6.08 18.41 3.79
CA ASN A 120 4.72 18.83 3.43
C ASN A 120 4.49 18.81 1.91
N PRO A 121 4.73 17.67 1.23
CA PRO A 121 4.57 17.58 -0.22
C PRO A 121 3.14 17.94 -0.65
N ALA A 122 3.01 18.78 -1.68
CA ALA A 122 1.71 19.20 -2.22
C ALA A 122 0.88 18.02 -2.74
N ASP A 123 1.56 17.00 -3.28
CA ASP A 123 0.97 15.73 -3.68
C ASP A 123 2.02 14.60 -3.56
N GLN A 124 1.58 13.35 -3.74
CA GLN A 124 2.44 12.17 -3.67
C GLN A 124 3.54 12.08 -4.75
N TYR A 125 3.52 12.96 -5.74
CA TYR A 125 4.51 13.01 -6.83
C TYR A 125 5.61 14.04 -6.58
N ALA A 126 5.38 14.99 -5.68
CA ALA A 126 6.27 16.13 -5.44
C ALA A 126 7.74 15.73 -5.19
N LEU A 127 8.01 14.64 -4.47
CA LEU A 127 9.37 14.14 -4.27
C LEU A 127 10.00 13.65 -5.58
N GLY A 128 9.26 12.84 -6.35
CA GLY A 128 9.75 12.32 -7.63
C GLY A 128 9.99 13.44 -8.66
N ASP A 129 9.06 14.40 -8.73
CA ASP A 129 9.17 15.58 -9.57
C ASP A 129 10.40 16.42 -9.19
N TYR A 130 10.66 16.59 -7.88
CA TYR A 130 11.80 17.33 -7.39
C TYR A 130 13.15 16.61 -7.61
N VAL A 131 13.22 15.29 -7.40
CA VAL A 131 14.39 14.47 -7.76
C VAL A 131 14.70 14.60 -9.26
N ALA A 132 13.67 14.53 -10.11
CA ALA A 132 13.82 14.70 -11.56
C ALA A 132 14.31 16.11 -11.94
N ALA A 133 13.80 17.15 -11.26
CA ALA A 133 14.23 18.52 -11.47
C ALA A 133 15.69 18.76 -11.03
N ALA A 134 16.13 18.15 -9.94
CA ALA A 134 17.48 18.30 -9.38
C ALA A 134 18.55 17.49 -10.14
N THR A 135 18.20 16.31 -10.64
CA THR A 135 19.16 15.39 -11.26
C THR A 135 19.80 16.03 -12.50
N GLY A 136 21.14 16.04 -12.56
CA GLY A 136 21.90 16.58 -13.68
C GLY A 136 22.00 18.11 -13.72
N GLN A 137 21.45 18.83 -12.73
CA GLN A 137 21.63 20.29 -12.63
C GLN A 137 23.04 20.64 -12.15
N PRO A 138 23.59 21.80 -12.56
CA PRO A 138 24.86 22.29 -12.02
C PRO A 138 24.70 22.63 -10.54
N ALA A 139 25.33 21.86 -9.66
CA ALA A 139 25.38 22.18 -8.24
C ALA A 139 26.38 23.34 -7.99
N PRO A 140 26.04 24.36 -7.17
CA PRO A 140 26.98 25.37 -6.73
C PRO A 140 28.25 24.73 -6.14
N ALA A 141 29.42 25.22 -6.57
CA ALA A 141 30.69 24.72 -6.07
C ALA A 141 30.85 25.05 -4.57
N HIS A 142 30.80 24.03 -3.72
CA HIS A 142 31.31 24.09 -2.35
C HIS A 142 32.53 23.16 -2.26
N GLY A 143 33.65 23.72 -1.79
CA GLY A 143 34.95 23.04 -1.77
C GLY A 143 34.85 21.70 -1.05
N SER A 144 35.02 20.61 -1.80
CA SER A 144 34.89 19.25 -1.31
C SER A 144 36.26 18.56 -1.41
N SER A 145 36.74 18.05 -0.29
CA SER A 145 37.80 17.04 -0.24
C SER A 145 37.14 15.66 -0.26
N SER A 146 37.28 14.96 -1.37
CA SER A 146 36.68 13.64 -1.65
C SER A 146 37.52 12.48 -1.08
N SER A 147 36.85 11.50 -0.47
CA SER A 147 37.36 10.12 -0.38
C SER A 147 36.22 9.13 -0.65
N SER A 148 36.07 8.72 -1.91
CA SER A 148 35.05 7.77 -2.37
C SER A 148 35.73 6.54 -2.96
N GLY A 149 35.56 5.39 -2.30
CA GLY A 149 35.99 4.10 -2.84
C GLY A 149 35.53 2.92 -1.99
N SER A 150 34.77 2.00 -2.60
CA SER A 150 34.34 0.66 -2.15
C SER A 150 32.96 0.45 -1.51
N VAL A 151 32.28 1.47 -0.96
CA VAL A 151 30.96 1.29 -0.30
C VAL A 151 29.78 1.29 -1.29
N SER A 152 29.95 1.79 -2.52
CA SER A 152 28.86 2.01 -3.49
C SER A 152 28.18 0.75 -4.02
N ASN A 153 28.91 -0.36 -4.19
CA ASN A 153 28.37 -1.54 -4.87
C ASN A 153 27.43 -2.36 -3.97
N ALA A 154 27.75 -2.51 -2.69
CA ALA A 154 26.92 -3.25 -1.73
C ALA A 154 25.62 -2.48 -1.38
N VAL A 155 25.71 -1.15 -1.29
CA VAL A 155 24.55 -0.26 -1.12
C VAL A 155 23.59 -0.39 -2.31
N GLU A 156 24.11 -0.22 -3.54
CA GLU A 156 23.31 -0.31 -4.76
C GLU A 156 22.69 -1.71 -4.92
N GLU A 157 23.42 -2.77 -4.56
CA GLU A 157 22.89 -4.13 -4.56
C GLU A 157 21.71 -4.30 -3.59
N LYS A 158 21.84 -3.80 -2.35
CA LYS A 158 20.79 -3.85 -1.33
C LYS A 158 19.54 -3.06 -1.76
N PHE A 159 19.69 -1.84 -2.28
CA PHE A 159 18.56 -1.08 -2.84
C PHE A 159 17.90 -1.80 -4.01
N ASN A 160 18.70 -2.37 -4.92
CA ASN A 160 18.18 -3.16 -6.04
C ASN A 160 17.46 -4.43 -5.58
N LYS A 161 17.87 -5.02 -4.46
CA LYS A 161 17.21 -6.17 -3.84
C LYS A 161 15.89 -5.76 -3.19
N VAL A 162 15.88 -4.74 -2.34
CA VAL A 162 14.68 -4.19 -1.69
C VAL A 162 13.63 -3.78 -2.74
N ARG A 163 14.04 -3.04 -3.78
CA ARG A 163 13.17 -2.68 -4.90
C ARG A 163 12.54 -3.90 -5.57
N ARG A 164 13.37 -4.91 -5.90
CA ARG A 164 12.88 -6.13 -6.55
C ARG A 164 11.84 -6.85 -5.70
N ILE A 165 12.06 -6.94 -4.39
CA ILE A 165 11.09 -7.56 -3.46
C ILE A 165 9.75 -6.80 -3.51
N PHE A 166 9.76 -5.48 -3.41
CA PHE A 166 8.52 -4.68 -3.43
C PHE A 166 7.84 -4.69 -4.81
N LEU A 167 8.59 -4.76 -5.91
CA LEU A 167 8.02 -4.92 -7.25
C LEU A 167 7.27 -6.25 -7.38
N VAL A 168 7.87 -7.35 -6.91
CA VAL A 168 7.23 -8.67 -6.94
C VAL A 168 6.04 -8.70 -5.98
N HIS A 169 6.14 -8.11 -4.79
CA HIS A 169 5.00 -7.92 -3.90
C HIS A 169 3.82 -7.23 -4.60
N MET A 170 4.07 -6.09 -5.26
CA MET A 170 3.05 -5.33 -5.98
C MET A 170 2.38 -6.17 -7.08
N LEU A 171 3.18 -6.89 -7.88
CA LEU A 171 2.68 -7.76 -8.94
C LEU A 171 1.78 -8.87 -8.37
N PHE A 172 2.22 -9.54 -7.31
CA PHE A 172 1.44 -10.60 -6.66
C PHE A 172 0.15 -10.06 -6.06
N MET A 173 0.18 -8.87 -5.46
CA MET A 173 -1.01 -8.22 -4.91
C MET A 173 -2.01 -7.81 -6.00
N ILE A 174 -1.55 -7.27 -7.12
CA ILE A 174 -2.44 -6.92 -8.25
C ILE A 174 -3.07 -8.18 -8.85
N ILE A 175 -2.29 -9.25 -9.06
CA ILE A 175 -2.84 -10.52 -9.59
C ILE A 175 -3.84 -11.13 -8.62
N GLY A 176 -3.51 -11.20 -7.32
CA GLY A 176 -4.41 -11.77 -6.31
C GLY A 176 -5.70 -10.95 -6.17
N TRP A 177 -5.55 -9.66 -5.87
CA TRP A 177 -6.68 -8.80 -5.54
C TRP A 177 -7.46 -8.30 -6.76
N MET A 178 -6.79 -7.82 -7.81
CA MET A 178 -7.45 -7.13 -8.92
C MET A 178 -7.85 -8.07 -10.07
N LEU A 179 -7.30 -9.29 -10.12
CA LEU A 179 -7.62 -10.26 -11.17
C LEU A 179 -8.35 -11.49 -10.61
N LEU A 180 -7.71 -12.26 -9.73
CA LEU A 180 -8.23 -13.57 -9.33
C LEU A 180 -9.47 -13.49 -8.43
N ILE A 181 -9.47 -12.64 -7.40
CA ILE A 181 -10.65 -12.45 -6.53
C ILE A 181 -11.92 -12.05 -7.30
N PRO A 182 -11.90 -11.02 -8.18
CA PRO A 182 -13.10 -10.64 -8.92
C PRO A 182 -13.54 -11.70 -9.93
N ILE A 183 -12.61 -12.42 -10.58
CA ILE A 183 -12.95 -13.59 -11.42
C ILE A 183 -13.70 -14.64 -10.59
N GLY A 184 -13.19 -14.98 -9.40
CA GLY A 184 -13.86 -15.90 -8.48
C GLY A 184 -15.27 -15.44 -8.12
N ALA A 185 -15.45 -14.16 -7.81
CA ALA A 185 -16.76 -13.58 -7.50
C ALA A 185 -17.74 -13.66 -8.67
N LEU A 186 -17.28 -13.38 -9.90
CA LEU A 186 -18.09 -13.45 -11.12
C LEU A 186 -18.49 -14.89 -11.48
N ILE A 187 -17.60 -15.87 -11.31
CA ILE A 187 -17.94 -17.31 -11.45
C ILE A 187 -19.09 -17.66 -10.51
N GLY A 188 -19.00 -17.25 -9.25
CA GLY A 188 -20.04 -17.48 -8.24
C GLY A 188 -21.37 -16.79 -8.54
N ARG A 189 -21.37 -15.78 -9.43
CA ARG A 189 -22.57 -15.05 -9.86
C ARG A 189 -23.18 -15.65 -11.13
N TYR A 190 -22.40 -15.79 -12.19
CA TYR A 190 -22.92 -16.13 -13.53
C TYR A 190 -23.07 -17.63 -13.78
N SER A 191 -22.28 -18.48 -13.11
CA SER A 191 -22.26 -19.92 -13.42
C SER A 191 -23.34 -20.71 -12.70
N ARG A 192 -24.12 -20.09 -11.79
CA ARG A 192 -25.15 -20.74 -10.97
C ARG A 192 -26.20 -21.50 -11.77
N LEU A 193 -26.51 -21.05 -12.98
CA LEU A 193 -27.54 -21.63 -13.83
C LEU A 193 -27.04 -22.77 -14.74
N ARG A 194 -25.71 -22.87 -14.98
CA ARG A 194 -25.16 -23.72 -16.05
C ARG A 194 -24.40 -24.94 -15.53
N TYR A 195 -23.57 -24.78 -14.50
CA TYR A 195 -22.72 -25.86 -13.96
C TYR A 195 -22.50 -25.72 -12.44
N ASP A 196 -21.88 -26.71 -11.82
CA ASP A 196 -21.44 -26.66 -10.43
C ASP A 196 -20.30 -25.65 -10.26
N TRP A 197 -20.68 -24.42 -9.91
CA TRP A 197 -19.77 -23.28 -9.81
C TRP A 197 -18.85 -23.33 -8.59
N VAL A 198 -19.18 -24.14 -7.57
CA VAL A 198 -18.49 -24.15 -6.28
C VAL A 198 -17.03 -24.62 -6.38
N PRO A 199 -16.70 -25.75 -7.05
CA PRO A 199 -15.32 -26.16 -7.25
C PRO A 199 -14.49 -25.11 -8.01
N ALA A 200 -15.05 -24.53 -9.08
CA ALA A 200 -14.38 -23.49 -9.86
C ALA A 200 -14.13 -22.22 -9.04
N HIS A 201 -15.15 -21.71 -8.33
CA HIS A 201 -15.01 -20.58 -7.42
C HIS A 201 -13.95 -20.85 -6.34
N ARG A 202 -13.98 -22.03 -5.71
CA ARG A 202 -12.99 -22.40 -4.69
C ARG A 202 -11.59 -22.48 -5.26
N GLY A 203 -11.41 -23.08 -6.44
CA GLY A 203 -10.11 -23.19 -7.11
C GLY A 203 -9.50 -21.81 -7.34
N VAL A 204 -10.23 -20.91 -7.99
CA VAL A 204 -9.77 -19.55 -8.28
C VAL A 204 -9.49 -18.76 -6.98
N GLN A 205 -10.35 -18.87 -5.97
CA GLN A 205 -10.15 -18.15 -4.71
C GLN A 205 -8.95 -18.67 -3.90
N LEU A 206 -8.67 -19.98 -3.93
CA LEU A 206 -7.47 -20.54 -3.30
C LEU A 206 -6.20 -20.12 -4.03
N SER A 207 -6.23 -20.04 -5.37
CA SER A 207 -5.14 -19.44 -6.14
C SER A 207 -4.93 -17.97 -5.76
N ALA A 208 -6.01 -17.18 -5.68
CA ALA A 208 -5.92 -15.78 -5.27
C ALA A 208 -5.29 -15.63 -3.88
N TYR A 209 -5.72 -16.47 -2.93
CA TYR A 209 -5.16 -16.49 -1.58
C TYR A 209 -3.66 -16.83 -1.57
N LEU A 210 -3.20 -17.78 -2.41
CA LEU A 210 -1.78 -18.10 -2.52
C LEU A 210 -0.96 -16.89 -3.01
N PHE A 211 -1.45 -16.16 -4.01
CA PHE A 211 -0.80 -14.93 -4.48
C PHE A 211 -0.73 -13.86 -3.39
N VAL A 212 -1.84 -13.62 -2.68
CA VAL A 212 -1.87 -12.65 -1.57
C VAL A 212 -0.96 -13.07 -0.42
N PHE A 213 -0.91 -14.37 -0.10
CA PHE A 213 -0.05 -14.92 0.96
C PHE A 213 1.43 -14.70 0.64
N ILE A 214 1.87 -15.10 -0.56
CA ILE A 214 3.25 -14.89 -0.99
C ILE A 214 3.57 -13.38 -1.04
N GLY A 215 2.67 -12.58 -1.62
CA GLY A 215 2.80 -11.13 -1.65
C GLY A 215 2.98 -10.54 -0.24
N PHE A 216 2.17 -10.95 0.73
CA PHE A 216 2.21 -10.41 2.09
C PHE A 216 3.58 -10.66 2.75
N PHE A 217 4.07 -11.90 2.69
CA PHE A 217 5.38 -12.23 3.27
C PHE A 217 6.54 -11.60 2.49
N LEU A 218 6.41 -11.37 1.18
CA LEU A 218 7.38 -10.57 0.43
C LEU A 218 7.44 -9.13 0.94
N ALA A 219 6.30 -8.49 1.24
CA ALA A 219 6.31 -7.14 1.84
C ALA A 219 6.94 -7.14 3.23
N VAL A 220 6.63 -8.12 4.09
CA VAL A 220 7.27 -8.26 5.40
C VAL A 220 8.79 -8.39 5.23
N ALA A 221 9.25 -9.30 4.37
CA ALA A 221 10.67 -9.48 4.09
C ALA A 221 11.30 -8.21 3.49
N GLY A 222 10.59 -7.48 2.64
CA GLY A 222 11.01 -6.21 2.06
C GLY A 222 11.24 -5.14 3.12
N VAL A 223 10.29 -4.98 4.06
CA VAL A 223 10.41 -4.04 5.18
C VAL A 223 11.57 -4.44 6.10
N SER A 224 11.70 -5.72 6.45
CA SER A 224 12.81 -6.20 7.29
C SER A 224 14.18 -6.04 6.60
N THR A 225 14.27 -6.29 5.30
CA THR A 225 15.50 -6.09 4.52
C THR A 225 15.85 -4.61 4.36
N ALA A 226 14.83 -3.76 4.23
CA ALA A 226 15.01 -2.33 4.22
C ALA A 226 15.46 -1.81 5.60
N GLY A 227 15.08 -2.47 6.70
CA GLY A 227 15.29 -1.98 8.08
C GLY A 227 14.16 -1.07 8.56
N GLY A 228 12.96 -1.22 7.99
CA GLY A 228 11.81 -0.38 8.30
C GLY A 228 10.98 -0.86 9.47
N HIS A 229 10.19 0.06 10.02
CA HIS A 229 9.21 -0.28 11.02
C HIS A 229 8.00 -0.93 10.36
N HIS A 230 7.64 -2.12 10.83
CA HIS A 230 6.40 -2.77 10.43
C HIS A 230 5.20 -1.97 10.94
N PHE A 231 4.16 -1.85 10.11
CA PHE A 231 2.89 -1.18 10.45
C PHE A 231 3.00 0.33 10.69
N ALA A 232 4.00 1.00 10.10
CA ALA A 232 4.19 2.44 10.22
C ALA A 232 3.30 3.27 9.27
N THR A 233 2.58 2.64 8.34
CA THR A 233 1.77 3.33 7.34
C THR A 233 0.38 2.71 7.23
N LEU A 234 -0.59 3.50 6.78
CA LEU A 234 -1.96 3.04 6.53
C LEU A 234 -1.99 1.81 5.60
N HIS A 235 -1.13 1.77 4.57
CA HIS A 235 -1.02 0.62 3.67
C HIS A 235 -0.64 -0.68 4.40
N MET A 236 0.27 -0.59 5.37
CA MET A 236 0.72 -1.75 6.15
C MET A 236 -0.35 -2.22 7.14
N GLU A 237 -1.00 -1.28 7.83
CA GLU A 237 -2.08 -1.58 8.78
C GLU A 237 -3.32 -2.16 8.07
N LEU A 238 -3.79 -1.50 7.02
CA LEU A 238 -4.92 -1.94 6.20
C LEU A 238 -4.58 -3.27 5.50
N GLY A 239 -3.34 -3.43 5.02
CA GLY A 239 -2.84 -4.67 4.45
C GLY A 239 -2.91 -5.86 5.41
N LEU A 240 -2.52 -5.68 6.68
CA LEU A 240 -2.66 -6.71 7.72
C LEU A 240 -4.13 -7.04 7.98
N ALA A 241 -4.98 -6.02 8.13
CA ALA A 241 -6.41 -6.22 8.38
C ALA A 241 -7.07 -7.03 7.25
N LEU A 242 -6.78 -6.70 5.99
CA LEU A 242 -7.25 -7.43 4.82
C LEU A 242 -6.72 -8.86 4.77
N PHE A 243 -5.44 -9.06 5.10
CA PHE A 243 -4.81 -10.37 5.14
C PHE A 243 -5.49 -11.28 6.17
N LEU A 244 -5.75 -10.78 7.38
CA LEU A 244 -6.49 -11.51 8.42
C LEU A 244 -7.94 -11.78 8.02
N LEU A 245 -8.61 -10.79 7.40
CA LEU A 245 -9.99 -10.93 6.95
C LEU A 245 -10.14 -12.00 5.85
N LEU A 246 -9.12 -12.27 5.04
CA LEU A 246 -9.13 -13.40 4.09
C LEU A 246 -9.22 -14.76 4.79
N PHE A 247 -8.56 -14.96 5.93
CA PHE A 247 -8.72 -16.21 6.70
C PHE A 247 -10.14 -16.33 7.24
N VAL A 248 -10.70 -15.22 7.73
CA VAL A 248 -12.11 -15.17 8.15
C VAL A 248 -13.03 -15.53 6.98
N GLN A 249 -12.74 -15.07 5.76
CA GLN A 249 -13.51 -15.48 4.56
C GLN A 249 -13.48 -16.98 4.32
N LEU A 250 -12.33 -17.64 4.47
CA LEU A 250 -12.22 -19.10 4.32
C LEU A 250 -13.09 -19.85 5.34
N VAL A 251 -13.07 -19.39 6.60
CA VAL A 251 -13.89 -19.95 7.67
C VAL A 251 -15.38 -19.71 7.39
N LEU A 252 -15.78 -18.48 7.06
CA LEU A 252 -17.16 -18.13 6.73
C LEU A 252 -17.69 -18.94 5.55
N ALA A 253 -16.88 -19.12 4.50
CA ALA A 253 -17.24 -19.91 3.33
C ALA A 253 -17.51 -21.39 3.68
N GLN A 254 -16.61 -22.01 4.44
CA GLN A 254 -16.74 -23.42 4.80
C GLN A 254 -17.83 -23.67 5.85
N ALA A 255 -17.88 -22.84 6.90
CA ALA A 255 -18.90 -22.91 7.94
C ALA A 255 -20.29 -22.64 7.37
N GLY A 256 -20.43 -21.61 6.53
CA GLY A 256 -21.71 -21.28 5.89
C GLY A 256 -22.25 -22.41 5.03
N ARG A 257 -21.38 -23.07 4.24
CA ARG A 257 -21.80 -24.25 3.46
C ARG A 257 -22.23 -25.41 4.36
N THR A 258 -21.47 -25.68 5.42
CA THR A 258 -21.74 -26.78 6.35
C THR A 258 -23.06 -26.56 7.10
N LEU A 259 -23.30 -25.35 7.63
CA LEU A 259 -24.53 -25.01 8.33
C LEU A 259 -25.75 -24.99 7.40
N ASN A 260 -25.60 -24.51 6.16
CA ASN A 260 -26.69 -24.55 5.20
C ASN A 260 -27.08 -25.99 4.85
N LYS A 261 -26.10 -26.90 4.67
CA LYS A 261 -26.37 -28.33 4.44
C LYS A 261 -27.01 -29.01 5.65
N ARG A 262 -26.54 -28.73 6.88
CA ARG A 262 -27.02 -29.41 8.11
C ARG A 262 -28.32 -28.85 8.69
N ARG A 263 -28.52 -27.54 8.61
CA ARG A 263 -29.59 -26.81 9.33
C ARG A 263 -30.42 -25.90 8.44
N GLY A 264 -30.14 -25.83 7.12
CA GLY A 264 -30.83 -24.91 6.20
C GLY A 264 -30.53 -23.42 6.44
N ASN A 265 -29.59 -23.08 7.32
CA ASN A 265 -29.27 -21.70 7.69
C ASN A 265 -28.34 -21.06 6.65
N ARG A 266 -28.80 -19.97 6.04
CA ARG A 266 -28.07 -19.21 5.01
C ARG A 266 -27.41 -17.93 5.51
N TYR A 267 -27.54 -17.61 6.80
CA TYR A 267 -27.01 -16.38 7.39
C TYR A 267 -25.50 -16.23 7.17
N LEU A 268 -24.70 -17.25 7.48
CA LEU A 268 -23.25 -17.20 7.27
C LEU A 268 -22.85 -17.08 5.79
N SER A 269 -23.64 -17.65 4.88
CA SER A 269 -23.42 -17.47 3.44
C SER A 269 -23.72 -16.04 2.99
N PHE A 270 -24.73 -15.40 3.58
CA PHE A 270 -25.01 -13.98 3.35
C PHE A 270 -23.88 -13.09 3.89
N VAL A 271 -23.44 -13.34 5.13
CA VAL A 271 -22.31 -12.63 5.74
C VAL A 271 -21.05 -12.77 4.90
N HIS A 272 -20.73 -13.98 4.41
CA HIS A 272 -19.61 -14.22 3.50
C HIS A 272 -19.65 -13.34 2.23
N ILE A 273 -20.82 -13.19 1.61
CA ILE A 273 -20.97 -12.36 0.40
C ILE A 273 -20.75 -10.88 0.73
N VAL A 274 -21.43 -10.36 1.75
CA VAL A 274 -21.34 -8.93 2.12
C VAL A 274 -19.93 -8.57 2.53
N THR A 275 -19.33 -9.36 3.41
CA THR A 275 -17.96 -9.13 3.88
C THR A 275 -16.94 -9.30 2.75
N GLY A 276 -17.17 -10.19 1.78
CA GLY A 276 -16.34 -10.32 0.59
C GLY A 276 -16.37 -9.08 -0.32
N ILE A 277 -17.53 -8.44 -0.48
CA ILE A 277 -17.67 -7.19 -1.24
C ILE A 277 -16.91 -6.05 -0.55
N VAL A 278 -17.09 -5.90 0.78
CA VAL A 278 -16.38 -4.90 1.58
C VAL A 278 -14.88 -5.10 1.52
N LEU A 279 -14.42 -6.36 1.66
CA LEU A 279 -13.01 -6.73 1.57
C LEU A 279 -12.40 -6.38 0.21
N PHE A 280 -13.12 -6.58 -0.89
CA PHE A 280 -12.63 -6.16 -2.21
C PHE A 280 -12.57 -4.63 -2.36
N ALA A 281 -13.56 -3.89 -1.85
CA ALA A 281 -13.52 -2.43 -1.88
C ALA A 281 -12.34 -1.86 -1.07
N LEU A 282 -12.09 -2.41 0.12
CA LEU A 282 -10.96 -2.00 0.96
C LEU A 282 -9.61 -2.38 0.34
N SER A 283 -9.51 -3.50 -0.39
CA SER A 283 -8.26 -3.86 -1.06
C SER A 283 -7.92 -2.93 -2.21
N VAL A 284 -8.91 -2.43 -2.95
CA VAL A 284 -8.72 -1.40 -3.98
C VAL A 284 -8.13 -0.13 -3.36
N TRP A 285 -8.65 0.31 -2.21
CA TRP A 285 -8.05 1.41 -1.47
C TRP A 285 -6.63 1.07 -1.01
N ASN A 286 -6.39 -0.13 -0.49
CA ASN A 286 -5.05 -0.54 -0.06
C ASN A 286 -4.02 -0.53 -1.20
N VAL A 287 -4.42 -0.92 -2.42
CA VAL A 287 -3.57 -0.83 -3.61
C VAL A 287 -3.24 0.62 -3.94
N HIS A 288 -4.22 1.53 -3.82
CA HIS A 288 -3.99 2.97 -4.01
C HIS A 288 -2.97 3.52 -3.00
N GLU A 289 -3.09 3.19 -1.70
CA GLU A 289 -2.11 3.58 -0.68
C GLU A 289 -0.73 2.98 -0.96
N GLY A 290 -0.66 1.76 -1.53
CA GLY A 290 0.59 1.14 -1.98
C GLY A 290 1.29 1.95 -3.08
N PHE A 291 0.54 2.53 -4.03
CA PHE A 291 1.12 3.41 -5.05
C PHE A 291 1.65 4.72 -4.48
N LYS A 292 1.13 5.22 -3.35
CA LYS A 292 1.62 6.44 -2.70
C LYS A 292 3.01 6.27 -2.10
N ILE A 293 3.30 5.09 -1.56
CA ILE A 293 4.58 4.80 -0.92
C ILE A 293 5.66 4.33 -1.91
N TRP A 294 5.26 3.88 -3.12
CA TRP A 294 6.20 3.37 -4.12
C TRP A 294 7.31 4.36 -4.52
N PRO A 295 7.05 5.66 -4.77
CA PRO A 295 8.10 6.60 -5.14
C PRO A 295 9.22 6.73 -4.10
N ALA A 296 8.88 6.61 -2.81
CA ALA A 296 9.88 6.62 -1.73
C ALA A 296 10.77 5.37 -1.75
N ILE A 297 10.23 4.23 -2.21
CA ILE A 297 10.90 2.92 -2.27
C ILE A 297 11.71 2.76 -3.57
N ASN A 298 11.21 3.28 -4.69
CA ASN A 298 11.77 3.11 -6.03
C ASN A 298 12.50 4.36 -6.50
N GLN A 299 13.61 4.69 -5.83
CA GLN A 299 14.41 5.88 -6.12
C GLN A 299 15.25 5.74 -7.41
N GLY A 300 15.57 6.88 -8.05
CA GLY A 300 16.36 6.99 -9.27
C GLY A 300 15.54 7.18 -10.56
N PRO A 301 16.17 7.19 -11.74
CA PRO A 301 15.52 7.44 -13.05
C PRO A 301 14.64 6.27 -13.54
N LYS A 302 14.09 5.48 -12.61
CA LYS A 302 13.33 4.26 -12.86
C LYS A 302 11.84 4.56 -12.95
N TRP A 303 11.07 3.64 -13.53
CA TRP A 303 9.64 3.82 -13.77
C TRP A 303 8.86 4.18 -12.49
N GLN A 304 8.15 5.30 -12.50
CA GLN A 304 7.19 5.68 -11.46
C GLN A 304 5.76 5.45 -11.97
N PRO A 305 4.83 4.98 -11.12
CA PRO A 305 3.44 4.85 -11.49
C PRO A 305 2.89 6.25 -11.83
N PRO A 306 2.38 6.46 -13.05
CA PRO A 306 1.88 7.77 -13.46
C PRO A 306 0.64 8.15 -12.66
N ARG A 307 0.30 9.45 -12.66
CA ARG A 307 -0.84 10.00 -11.91
C ARG A 307 -2.17 9.27 -12.17
N TYR A 308 -2.32 8.72 -13.36
CA TYR A 308 -3.52 8.00 -13.78
C TYR A 308 -3.54 6.50 -13.43
N ALA A 309 -2.47 5.91 -12.90
CA ALA A 309 -2.42 4.49 -12.57
C ALA A 309 -3.53 4.10 -11.57
N SER A 310 -3.80 4.96 -10.59
CA SER A 310 -4.91 4.76 -9.64
C SER A 310 -6.28 4.86 -10.31
N TYR A 311 -6.46 5.77 -11.28
CA TYR A 311 -7.71 5.90 -12.02
C TYR A 311 -8.01 4.66 -12.88
N ILE A 312 -6.98 4.00 -13.43
CA ILE A 312 -7.14 2.73 -14.14
C ILE A 312 -7.70 1.66 -13.20
N ILE A 313 -7.14 1.54 -11.99
CA ILE A 313 -7.63 0.58 -10.99
C ILE A 313 -9.08 0.89 -10.58
N TYR A 314 -9.42 2.16 -10.32
CA TYR A 314 -10.80 2.54 -9.99
C TYR A 314 -11.78 2.28 -11.14
N GLY A 315 -11.39 2.58 -12.39
CA GLY A 315 -12.19 2.29 -13.57
C GLY A 315 -12.41 0.78 -13.75
N TRP A 316 -11.38 -0.02 -13.56
CA TRP A 316 -11.46 -1.49 -13.55
C TRP A 316 -12.40 -2.01 -12.46
N THR A 317 -12.28 -1.50 -11.22
CA THR A 317 -13.18 -1.84 -10.12
C THR A 317 -14.63 -1.46 -10.42
N GLY A 318 -14.86 -0.30 -11.04
CA GLY A 318 -16.17 0.13 -11.51
C GLY A 318 -16.77 -0.83 -12.54
N LEU A 319 -15.98 -1.28 -13.52
CA LEU A 319 -16.40 -2.28 -14.49
C LEU A 319 -16.78 -3.61 -13.80
N ILE A 320 -15.94 -4.12 -12.90
CA ILE A 320 -16.23 -5.34 -12.14
C ILE A 320 -17.50 -5.20 -11.31
N PHE A 321 -17.70 -4.05 -10.67
CA PHE A 321 -18.91 -3.76 -9.90
C PHE A 321 -20.16 -3.79 -10.78
N LEU A 322 -20.13 -3.14 -11.94
CA LEU A 322 -21.22 -3.16 -12.92
C LEU A 322 -21.52 -4.58 -13.42
N LEU A 323 -20.47 -5.36 -13.73
CA LEU A 323 -20.63 -6.77 -14.11
C LEU A 323 -21.24 -7.60 -12.98
N TYR A 324 -20.83 -7.38 -11.73
CA TYR A 324 -21.37 -8.11 -10.59
C TYR A 324 -22.85 -7.78 -10.35
N VAL A 325 -23.21 -6.48 -10.40
CA VAL A 325 -24.59 -6.01 -10.25
C VAL A 325 -25.47 -6.46 -11.42
N GLY A 326 -24.98 -6.40 -12.65
CA GLY A 326 -25.69 -6.88 -13.85
C GLY A 326 -26.09 -8.35 -13.75
N GLY A 327 -25.28 -9.17 -13.06
CA GLY A 327 -25.59 -10.58 -12.81
C GLY A 327 -26.87 -10.80 -11.97
N PHE A 328 -27.37 -9.81 -11.23
CA PHE A 328 -28.64 -9.92 -10.52
C PHE A 328 -29.86 -10.01 -11.46
N ALA A 329 -29.73 -9.65 -12.73
CA ALA A 329 -30.78 -9.91 -13.74
C ALA A 329 -31.11 -11.41 -13.88
N LEU A 330 -30.18 -12.31 -13.49
CA LEU A 330 -30.38 -13.76 -13.49
C LEU A 330 -31.08 -14.27 -12.22
N LEU A 331 -31.20 -13.44 -11.17
CA LEU A 331 -31.73 -13.83 -9.86
C LEU A 331 -33.15 -14.42 -9.93
N PRO A 332 -34.11 -13.88 -10.71
CA PRO A 332 -35.45 -14.47 -10.79
C PRO A 332 -35.42 -15.92 -11.32
N LYS A 333 -34.56 -16.20 -12.31
CA LYS A 333 -34.38 -17.55 -12.87
C LYS A 333 -33.73 -18.49 -11.85
N GLU A 334 -32.76 -18.00 -11.07
CA GLU A 334 -32.15 -18.77 -9.98
C GLU A 334 -33.17 -19.15 -8.90
N LEU A 335 -34.01 -18.19 -8.49
CA LEU A 335 -35.04 -18.41 -7.47
C LEU A 335 -36.10 -19.40 -7.95
N LYS A 336 -36.51 -19.35 -9.23
CA LYS A 336 -37.46 -20.29 -9.82
C LYS A 336 -36.92 -21.72 -9.82
N ARG A 337 -35.71 -21.96 -10.33
CA ARG A 337 -35.05 -23.27 -10.31
C ARG A 337 -34.86 -23.81 -8.89
N GLY A 338 -34.57 -22.93 -7.92
CA GLY A 338 -34.45 -23.29 -6.51
C GLY A 338 -35.78 -23.69 -5.84
N ARG A 339 -36.93 -23.22 -6.35
CA ARG A 339 -38.26 -23.65 -5.91
C ARG A 339 -38.64 -24.99 -6.53
N GLU A 340 -38.40 -25.17 -7.82
CA GLU A 340 -38.66 -26.42 -8.55
C GLU A 340 -37.84 -27.60 -7.99
N GLY A 341 -36.55 -27.38 -7.71
CA GLY A 341 -35.69 -28.41 -7.11
C GLY A 341 -36.04 -28.79 -5.66
N LYS A 342 -36.80 -27.96 -4.93
CA LYS A 342 -37.36 -28.34 -3.62
C LYS A 342 -38.62 -29.20 -3.74
N HIS A 343 -39.30 -29.16 -4.88
CA HIS A 343 -40.57 -29.87 -5.09
C HIS A 343 -40.38 -31.28 -5.66
N ASN A 344 -39.27 -31.56 -6.35
CA ASN A 344 -38.89 -32.88 -6.87
C ASN A 344 -37.57 -33.40 -6.25
N PRO A 345 -37.59 -34.04 -5.06
CA PRO A 345 -36.39 -34.53 -4.39
C PRO A 345 -35.71 -35.71 -5.11
N SER A 346 -36.47 -36.54 -5.84
CA SER A 346 -35.99 -37.78 -6.47
C SER A 346 -34.99 -37.56 -7.61
N GLU A 347 -35.08 -36.43 -8.32
CA GLU A 347 -34.14 -36.07 -9.39
C GLU A 347 -32.81 -35.51 -8.86
N SER A 348 -32.80 -34.92 -7.66
CA SER A 348 -31.58 -34.36 -7.06
C SER A 348 -30.62 -35.43 -6.55
N VAL A 349 -31.13 -36.55 -6.04
CA VAL A 349 -30.32 -37.69 -5.57
C VAL A 349 -29.71 -38.42 -6.78
N ALA A 350 -30.47 -38.60 -7.86
CA ALA A 350 -30.00 -39.28 -9.08
C ALA A 350 -28.87 -38.54 -9.82
N ARG A 351 -28.66 -37.24 -9.58
CA ARG A 351 -27.55 -36.46 -10.15
C ARG A 351 -26.28 -36.48 -9.29
N GLU A 352 -26.40 -36.67 -7.98
CA GLU A 352 -25.26 -36.67 -7.05
C GLU A 352 -24.48 -38.00 -7.08
N ASP A 353 -25.13 -39.09 -7.48
CA ASP A 353 -24.57 -40.45 -7.49
C ASP A 353 -23.91 -40.88 -8.82
N LYS A 354 -23.80 -40.02 -9.85
CA LYS A 354 -23.16 -40.44 -11.11
C LYS A 354 -21.63 -40.42 -10.96
N PRO A 355 -20.92 -41.56 -10.96
CA PRO A 355 -19.47 -41.57 -10.92
C PRO A 355 -18.92 -40.98 -12.22
N LEU A 356 -17.90 -40.13 -12.11
CA LEU A 356 -17.12 -39.65 -13.26
C LEU A 356 -16.25 -40.79 -13.80
N THR A 357 -16.83 -41.72 -14.55
CA THR A 357 -16.03 -42.69 -15.31
C THR A 357 -16.59 -42.91 -16.71
N GLN A 358 -15.67 -42.76 -17.67
CA GLN A 358 -15.67 -43.20 -19.07
C GLN A 358 -16.59 -42.48 -20.06
N GLU A 359 -16.03 -41.48 -20.74
CA GLU A 359 -16.04 -41.45 -22.20
C GLU A 359 -14.64 -41.02 -22.69
N ALA A 360 -13.77 -42.02 -22.84
CA ALA A 360 -12.54 -41.94 -23.60
C ALA A 360 -12.36 -43.28 -24.33
N SER A 361 -13.18 -43.51 -25.36
CA SER A 361 -12.86 -44.36 -26.51
C SER A 361 -14.00 -44.26 -27.53
N SER A 362 -13.76 -43.55 -28.63
CA SER A 362 -14.23 -43.82 -30.00
C SER A 362 -13.61 -42.75 -30.90
#